data_AF-A0A355RGD9-F1
#
_entry.id   AF-A0A355RGD9-F1
#
_cell.length_a   1.000
_cell.length_b   1.000
_cell.length_c   1.000
_cell.angle_alpha   90.00
_cell.angle_beta   90.00
_cell.angle_gamma   90.00
#
_symmetry.space_group_name_H-M   'P 1'
#
loop_
_entity.id
_entity.type
_entity.pdbx_description
1 polymer ?
#
loop_
_entity_poly.entity_id
_entity_poly.type
_entity_poly.pdbx_seq_one_letter_code
_entity_poly.pdbx_strand_id
1 'polypeptide(L)'
;TVTTAVNEMMAGACLALQLNPLMTQGQIEALEHHASAQIKALYLPKLISGKWCGTMNLTEPQAGSDVGALRSQAKDNGDGTYAVTGQKIYISWGDNDFSENVCHLVLARLPDGPSGTKGISLFLVPKFIPDA
;
A
#
# COMPACT_ATOMS: atom_id res chain seq x y z
N THR A 1 4.31 -2.85 -23.67
CA THR A 1 5.22 -1.68 -23.76
C THR A 1 6.65 -2.14 -23.44
N VAL A 2 7.67 -1.29 -23.58
CA VAL A 2 9.05 -1.64 -23.16
C VAL A 2 9.06 -2.07 -21.68
N THR A 3 8.32 -1.38 -20.82
CA THR A 3 8.12 -1.74 -19.41
C THR A 3 7.62 -3.17 -19.23
N THR A 4 6.62 -3.60 -20.02
CA THR A 4 6.09 -4.97 -19.97
C THR A 4 7.16 -6.02 -20.28
N ALA A 5 7.98 -5.78 -21.31
CA ALA A 5 9.04 -6.72 -21.70
C ALA A 5 10.13 -6.82 -20.63
N VAL A 6 10.55 -5.69 -20.03
CA VAL A 6 11.50 -5.68 -18.91
C VAL A 6 10.94 -6.44 -17.70
N ASN A 7 9.66 -6.20 -17.37
CA ASN A 7 9.00 -6.89 -16.26
C ASN A 7 8.92 -8.40 -16.49
N GLU A 8 8.64 -8.84 -17.73
CA GLU A 8 8.62 -10.25 -18.11
C GLU A 8 10.00 -10.92 -17.91
N MET A 9 11.07 -10.29 -18.41
CA MET A 9 12.44 -10.81 -18.26
C MET A 9 12.83 -10.98 -16.79
N MET A 10 12.53 -9.98 -15.95
CA MET A 10 12.79 -10.04 -14.51
C MET A 10 11.96 -11.12 -13.83
N ALA A 11 10.69 -11.26 -14.20
CA ALA A 11 9.80 -12.29 -13.65
C ALA A 11 10.26 -13.71 -14.04
N GLY A 12 10.73 -13.89 -15.28
CA GLY A 12 11.29 -15.14 -15.78
C GLY A 12 12.59 -15.54 -15.07
N ALA A 13 13.39 -14.57 -14.63
CA ALA A 13 14.60 -14.81 -13.85
C ALA A 13 14.30 -15.09 -12.37
N CYS A 14 13.48 -14.26 -11.71
CA CYS A 14 13.06 -14.46 -10.32
C CYS A 14 11.76 -13.72 -10.02
N LEU A 15 10.63 -14.42 -10.14
CA LEU A 15 9.30 -13.84 -9.88
C LEU A 15 9.16 -13.24 -8.47
N ALA A 16 9.61 -13.96 -7.44
CA ALA A 16 9.48 -13.49 -6.06
C ALA A 16 10.16 -12.12 -5.82
N LEU A 17 11.33 -11.91 -6.44
CA LEU A 17 12.04 -10.63 -6.38
C LEU A 17 11.35 -9.56 -7.23
N GLN A 18 10.91 -9.93 -8.44
CA GLN A 18 10.24 -9.00 -9.37
C GLN A 18 8.91 -8.44 -8.82
N LEU A 19 8.22 -9.17 -7.94
CA LEU A 19 6.97 -8.67 -7.33
C LEU A 19 7.16 -7.34 -6.58
N ASN A 20 8.34 -7.10 -5.98
CA ASN A 20 8.60 -5.85 -5.25
C ASN A 20 8.52 -4.59 -6.14
N PRO A 21 9.33 -4.45 -7.21
CA PRO A 21 9.25 -3.27 -8.08
C PRO A 21 7.89 -3.18 -8.78
N LEU A 22 7.24 -4.29 -9.09
CA LEU A 22 5.90 -4.29 -9.69
C LEU A 22 4.85 -3.65 -8.76
N MET A 23 4.79 -4.07 -7.49
CA MET A 23 3.85 -3.51 -6.52
C MET A 23 4.19 -2.06 -6.16
N THR A 24 5.49 -1.78 -6.02
CA THR A 24 5.99 -0.42 -5.76
C THR A 24 5.59 0.53 -6.89
N GLN A 25 5.66 0.08 -8.15
CA GLN A 25 5.18 0.86 -9.30
C GLN A 25 3.68 1.17 -9.22
N GLY A 26 2.84 0.18 -8.92
CA GLY A 26 1.40 0.41 -8.74
C GLY A 26 1.08 1.39 -7.61
N GLN A 27 1.85 1.35 -6.53
CA GLN A 27 1.73 2.30 -5.42
C GLN A 27 2.21 3.70 -5.80
N ILE A 28 3.29 3.84 -6.56
CA ILE A 28 3.74 5.13 -7.11
C ILE A 28 2.63 5.75 -7.94
N GLU A 29 2.01 5.01 -8.86
CA GLU A 29 0.90 5.49 -9.69
C GLU A 29 -0.30 5.93 -8.85
N ALA A 30 -0.69 5.13 -7.84
CA ALA A 30 -1.77 5.49 -6.93
C ALA A 30 -1.49 6.80 -6.16
N LEU A 31 -0.25 6.98 -5.68
CA LEU A 31 0.15 8.20 -4.98
C LEU A 31 0.23 9.40 -5.93
N GLU A 32 0.78 9.25 -7.13
CA GLU A 32 0.87 10.30 -8.14
C GLU A 32 -0.52 10.86 -8.51
N HIS A 33 -1.53 10.01 -8.58
CA HIS A 33 -2.89 10.42 -8.94
C HIS A 33 -3.70 10.95 -7.75
N HIS A 34 -3.54 10.37 -6.56
CA HIS A 34 -4.50 10.58 -5.46
C HIS A 34 -3.92 11.24 -4.20
N ALA A 35 -2.60 11.27 -4.03
CA ALA A 35 -2.02 11.81 -2.80
C ALA A 35 -1.92 13.35 -2.81
N SER A 36 -1.81 13.94 -1.62
CA SER A 36 -1.52 15.37 -1.47
C SER A 36 -0.10 15.71 -1.94
N ALA A 37 0.17 16.99 -2.21
CA ALA A 37 1.50 17.45 -2.58
C ALA A 37 2.57 17.11 -1.52
N GLN A 38 2.21 17.18 -0.23
CA GLN A 38 3.14 16.84 0.86
C GLN A 38 3.49 15.35 0.85
N ILE A 39 2.51 14.46 0.69
CA ILE A 39 2.75 13.01 0.62
C ILE A 39 3.59 12.68 -0.62
N LYS A 40 3.28 13.28 -1.77
CA LYS A 40 4.07 13.05 -3.01
C LYS A 40 5.53 13.44 -2.81
N ALA A 41 5.80 14.63 -2.28
CA ALA A 41 7.15 15.13 -2.06
C ALA A 41 7.98 14.23 -1.12
N LEU A 42 7.33 13.64 -0.10
CA LEU A 42 8.02 12.83 0.91
C LEU A 42 8.25 11.38 0.48
N TYR A 43 7.25 10.76 -0.15
CA TYR A 43 7.24 9.31 -0.42
C TYR A 43 7.70 8.94 -1.83
N LEU A 44 7.31 9.70 -2.86
CA LEU A 44 7.61 9.32 -4.25
C LEU A 44 9.11 9.20 -4.54
N PRO A 45 9.98 10.15 -4.15
CA PRO A 45 11.41 10.02 -4.43
C PRO A 45 12.02 8.74 -3.83
N LYS A 46 11.56 8.33 -2.64
CA LYS A 46 12.07 7.16 -1.94
C LYS A 46 11.56 5.85 -2.55
N LEU A 47 10.29 5.80 -2.97
CA LEU A 47 9.71 4.66 -3.69
C LEU A 47 10.31 4.51 -5.09
N ILE A 48 10.46 5.60 -5.84
CA ILE A 48 11.03 5.60 -7.20
C ILE A 48 12.50 5.15 -7.18
N SER A 49 13.28 5.61 -6.19
CA SER A 49 14.68 5.20 -6.04
C SER A 49 14.86 3.75 -5.54
N GLY A 50 13.79 3.10 -5.05
CA GLY A 50 13.86 1.78 -4.44
C GLY A 50 14.41 1.75 -3.01
N LYS A 51 14.74 2.91 -2.40
CA LYS A 51 15.13 2.98 -0.98
C LYS A 51 14.02 2.44 -0.07
N TRP A 52 12.79 2.79 -0.40
CA TRP A 52 11.58 2.27 0.24
C TRP A 52 10.80 1.44 -0.77
N CYS A 53 10.05 0.45 -0.31
CA CYS A 53 9.18 -0.34 -1.17
C CYS A 53 7.70 -0.20 -0.81
N GLY A 54 6.83 -0.49 -1.78
CA GLY A 54 5.38 -0.46 -1.63
C GLY A 54 4.74 -1.84 -1.53
N THR A 55 3.61 -1.91 -0.83
CA THR A 55 2.77 -3.13 -0.73
C THR A 55 1.29 -2.79 -0.54
N MET A 56 0.42 -3.70 -0.98
CA MET A 56 -1.03 -3.52 -1.05
C MET A 56 -1.76 -4.40 -0.02
N ASN A 57 -2.51 -3.78 0.88
CA ASN A 57 -3.07 -4.41 2.08
C ASN A 57 -4.62 -4.42 2.02
N LEU A 58 -5.17 -5.37 1.27
CA LEU A 58 -6.61 -5.45 0.95
C LEU A 58 -7.33 -6.53 1.77
N THR A 59 -6.88 -7.78 1.60
CA THR A 59 -7.55 -9.01 2.03
C THR A 59 -7.52 -9.21 3.54
N GLU A 60 -8.63 -9.71 4.09
CA GLU A 60 -8.78 -10.14 5.49
C GLU A 60 -9.20 -11.62 5.54
N PRO A 61 -9.05 -12.33 6.68
CA PRO A 61 -9.45 -13.74 6.78
C PRO A 61 -10.86 -14.05 6.31
N GLN A 62 -11.79 -13.12 6.55
CA GLN A 62 -13.19 -13.22 6.14
C GLN A 62 -13.54 -12.47 4.84
N ALA A 63 -12.58 -11.75 4.23
CA ALA A 63 -12.82 -10.86 3.09
C ALA A 63 -11.71 -10.99 2.04
N GLY A 64 -11.93 -11.87 1.06
CA GLY A 64 -11.08 -12.07 -0.12
C GLY A 64 -11.68 -11.42 -1.37
N SER A 65 -12.35 -12.20 -2.21
CA SER A 65 -13.04 -11.69 -3.40
C SER A 65 -14.10 -10.62 -3.06
N ASP A 66 -14.75 -10.74 -1.90
CA ASP A 66 -15.60 -9.69 -1.34
C ASP A 66 -14.79 -8.75 -0.43
N VAL A 67 -14.03 -7.85 -1.04
CA VAL A 67 -13.27 -6.80 -0.33
C VAL A 67 -14.21 -5.87 0.47
N GLY A 68 -15.49 -5.78 0.06
CA GLY A 68 -16.53 -5.00 0.73
C GLY A 68 -16.81 -5.47 2.17
N ALA A 69 -16.52 -6.73 2.48
CA ALA A 69 -16.70 -7.35 3.80
C ALA A 69 -15.56 -7.08 4.79
N LEU A 70 -14.58 -6.25 4.43
CA LEU A 70 -13.48 -5.89 5.33
C LEU A 70 -13.99 -5.23 6.61
N ARG A 71 -13.27 -5.47 7.70
CA ARG A 71 -13.56 -4.97 9.05
C ARG A 71 -12.47 -4.05 9.60
N SER A 72 -11.32 -3.93 8.94
CA SER A 72 -10.30 -2.95 9.32
C SER A 72 -10.92 -1.54 9.38
N GLN A 73 -10.60 -0.81 10.44
CA GLN A 73 -11.15 0.51 10.71
C GLN A 73 -10.04 1.55 10.70
N ALA A 74 -10.40 2.79 10.35
CA ALA A 74 -9.50 3.94 10.43
C ALA A 74 -10.17 5.03 11.24
N LYS A 75 -9.68 5.27 12.45
CA LYS A 75 -10.21 6.32 13.33
C LYS A 75 -9.43 7.62 13.11
N ASP A 76 -10.14 8.72 12.91
CA ASP A 76 -9.52 10.05 12.80
C ASP A 76 -8.85 10.44 14.12
N ASN A 77 -7.60 10.93 14.03
CA ASN A 77 -6.83 11.44 15.16
C ASN A 77 -7.07 12.94 15.43
N GLY A 78 -7.72 13.65 14.50
CA GLY A 78 -8.02 15.08 14.60
C GLY A 78 -6.91 16.02 14.11
N ASP A 79 -5.79 15.47 13.64
CA ASP A 79 -4.64 16.19 13.09
C ASP A 79 -4.45 15.95 11.57
N GLY A 80 -5.43 15.31 10.93
CA GLY A 80 -5.37 14.89 9.53
C GLY A 80 -4.76 13.50 9.32
N THR A 81 -4.31 12.83 10.38
CA THR A 81 -3.88 11.42 10.35
C THR A 81 -4.98 10.50 10.86
N TYR A 82 -4.82 9.19 10.58
CA TYR A 82 -5.78 8.17 10.98
C TYR A 82 -5.06 7.02 11.68
N ALA A 83 -5.64 6.55 12.78
CA ALA A 83 -5.26 5.31 13.43
C ALA A 83 -5.96 4.12 12.76
N VAL A 84 -5.20 3.34 11.98
CA VAL A 84 -5.71 2.15 11.29
C VAL A 84 -5.57 0.93 12.21
N THR A 85 -6.66 0.21 12.44
CA THR A 85 -6.71 -1.02 13.24
C THR A 85 -7.39 -2.13 12.48
N GLY A 86 -6.75 -3.29 12.41
CA GLY A 86 -7.27 -4.47 11.75
C GLY A 86 -6.19 -5.50 11.46
N GLN A 87 -6.55 -6.58 10.78
CA GLN A 87 -5.62 -7.61 10.36
C GLN A 87 -5.81 -7.89 8.87
N LYS A 88 -4.71 -7.86 8.13
CA LYS A 88 -4.64 -8.21 6.72
C LYS A 88 -3.87 -9.50 6.53
N ILE A 89 -4.19 -10.26 5.48
CA ILE A 89 -3.53 -11.53 5.16
C ILE A 89 -3.13 -11.58 3.68
N TYR A 90 -2.17 -12.45 3.37
CA TYR A 90 -1.62 -12.63 2.01
C TYR A 90 -1.00 -11.35 1.43
N ILE A 91 -0.30 -10.61 2.28
CA ILE A 91 0.36 -9.36 1.89
C ILE A 91 1.75 -9.66 1.36
N SER A 92 1.86 -9.71 0.02
CA SER A 92 3.12 -9.85 -0.68
C SER A 92 4.07 -8.71 -0.32
N TRP A 93 5.32 -9.05 0.02
CA TRP A 93 6.32 -8.07 0.49
C TRP A 93 5.82 -7.21 1.66
N GLY A 94 4.96 -7.76 2.52
CA GLY A 94 4.47 -7.09 3.72
C GLY A 94 5.57 -6.77 4.75
N ASP A 95 6.70 -7.46 4.71
CA ASP A 95 7.90 -7.09 5.45
C ASP A 95 9.16 -7.56 4.73
N ASN A 96 10.28 -6.90 4.98
CA ASN A 96 11.61 -7.29 4.50
C ASN A 96 12.72 -6.47 5.19
N ASP A 97 13.96 -6.94 5.04
CA ASP A 97 15.21 -6.27 5.47
C ASP A 97 16.04 -5.73 4.28
N PHE A 98 15.50 -5.76 3.06
CA PHE A 98 16.16 -5.24 1.85
C PHE A 98 15.99 -3.74 1.66
N SER A 99 14.87 -3.18 2.15
CA SER A 99 14.51 -1.76 2.03
C SER A 99 14.56 -1.07 3.38
N GLU A 100 14.84 0.23 3.38
CA GLU A 100 14.91 1.02 4.62
C GLU A 100 13.53 1.19 5.26
N ASN A 101 12.44 1.09 4.47
CA ASN A 101 11.06 1.20 4.94
C ASN A 101 10.10 0.48 3.99
N VAL A 102 9.00 -0.03 4.55
CA VAL A 102 7.90 -0.65 3.81
C VAL A 102 6.67 0.25 3.95
N CYS A 103 6.17 0.76 2.83
CA CYS A 103 5.03 1.66 2.78
C CYS A 103 3.77 0.87 2.42
N HIS A 104 2.86 0.69 3.37
CA HIS A 104 1.64 -0.08 3.15
C HIS A 104 0.52 0.83 2.66
N LEU A 105 -0.12 0.47 1.54
CA LEU A 105 -1.42 1.01 1.17
C LEU A 105 -2.52 0.09 1.71
N VAL A 106 -3.20 0.53 2.77
CA VAL A 106 -4.15 -0.27 3.56
C VAL A 106 -5.58 0.17 3.28
N LEU A 107 -6.45 -0.80 2.94
CA LEU A 107 -7.88 -0.57 2.88
C LEU A 107 -8.51 -0.68 4.27
N ALA A 108 -9.20 0.38 4.70
CA ALA A 108 -9.95 0.39 5.94
C ALA A 108 -11.22 1.24 5.80
N ARG A 109 -12.16 1.05 6.72
CA ARG A 109 -13.44 1.78 6.75
C ARG A 109 -13.38 2.85 7.83
N LEU A 110 -13.86 4.06 7.51
CA LEU A 110 -14.14 5.07 8.54
C LEU A 110 -15.30 4.61 9.43
N PRO A 111 -15.39 5.03 10.72
CA PRO A 111 -16.45 4.58 11.63
C PRO A 111 -17.87 4.84 11.12
N ASP A 112 -18.03 5.89 10.32
CA ASP A 112 -19.28 6.36 9.70
C ASP A 112 -19.41 5.97 8.21
N GLY A 113 -18.43 5.23 7.67
CA GLY A 113 -18.44 4.80 6.28
C GLY A 113 -19.59 3.82 5.97
N PRO A 114 -20.33 3.99 4.85
CA PRO A 114 -21.42 3.08 4.48
C PRO A 114 -20.91 1.66 4.24
N SER A 115 -21.76 0.63 4.34
CA SER A 115 -21.35 -0.76 4.11
C SER A 115 -20.89 -1.04 2.67
N GLY A 116 -20.17 -2.16 2.48
CA GLY A 116 -19.66 -2.57 1.17
C GLY A 116 -18.46 -1.74 0.71
N THR A 117 -18.14 -1.79 -0.58
CA THR A 117 -16.91 -1.20 -1.13
C THR A 117 -16.91 0.33 -1.15
N LYS A 118 -18.09 0.97 -1.25
CA LYS A 118 -18.21 2.43 -1.32
C LYS A 118 -17.79 3.17 -0.04
N GLY A 119 -17.79 2.50 1.10
CA GLY A 119 -17.31 3.09 2.36
C GLY A 119 -15.86 2.79 2.70
N ILE A 120 -15.12 2.14 1.80
CA ILE A 120 -13.71 1.83 2.03
C ILE A 120 -12.87 3.03 1.57
N SER A 121 -11.90 3.39 2.40
CA SER A 121 -10.86 4.37 2.10
C SER A 121 -9.49 3.69 2.03
N LEU A 122 -8.55 4.36 1.38
CA LEU A 122 -7.17 3.92 1.22
C LEU A 122 -6.25 4.78 2.09
N PHE A 123 -5.42 4.13 2.91
CA PHE A 123 -4.51 4.79 3.84
C PHE A 123 -3.06 4.42 3.54
N LEU A 124 -2.17 5.41 3.56
CA LEU A 124 -0.72 5.19 3.52
C LEU A 124 -0.21 5.00 4.95
N VAL A 125 0.25 3.80 5.27
CA VAL A 125 0.71 3.38 6.59
C VAL A 125 2.14 2.87 6.46
N PRO A 126 3.17 3.71 6.66
CA PRO A 126 4.55 3.26 6.62
C PRO A 126 4.89 2.42 7.86
N LYS A 127 5.77 1.41 7.71
CA LYS A 127 6.30 0.62 8.83
C LYS A 127 7.00 1.52 9.85
N PHE A 128 7.80 2.46 9.37
CA PHE A 128 8.42 3.52 10.18
C PHE A 128 7.88 4.88 9.77
N ILE A 129 7.28 5.61 10.73
CA ILE A 129 6.81 6.97 10.49
C ILE A 129 8.04 7.84 10.18
N PRO A 130 8.07 8.54 9.03
CA PRO A 130 9.21 9.38 8.67
C PRO A 130 9.40 10.49 9.70
N ASP A 131 10.66 10.71 10.12
CA ASP A 131 11.06 11.81 11.01
C ASP A 131 10.37 11.81 12.40
N ALA A 132 9.85 10.66 12.84
CA ALA A 132 9.25 10.45 14.17
C ALA A 132 10.26 9.99 15.24
#